data_AF-A0A9P8AH40-F1
#
_entry.id   AF-A0A9P8AH40-F1
#
_cell.length_a   1.000
_cell.length_b   1.000
_cell.length_c   1.000
_cell.angle_alpha   90.00
_cell.angle_beta   90.00
_cell.angle_gamma   90.00
#
_symmetry.space_group_name_H-M   'P 1'
#
loop_
_entity.id
_entity.type
_entity.pdbx_description
1 polymer ?
#
loop_
_entity_poly.entity_id
_entity_poly.type
_entity_poly.pdbx_seq_one_letter_code
_entity_poly.pdbx_strand_id
1 'polypeptide(L)'
;MISKVALRSFVRGASMVPRTSQMVAMPSMVRMYSGFAPLTRELAKERVLELLEGYDKVDLSKGISEESSFSLDLGLDSLDVVEVVMELEHEFNIQIPDNEADSLKSVGQTIDYIMAQPDAC
;
A
#
# COMPACT_ATOMS: atom_id res chain seq x y z
N MET A 1 59.06 -76.39 33.58
CA MET A 1 59.02 -75.65 32.29
C MET A 1 58.33 -74.31 32.56
N ILE A 2 59.08 -73.27 32.94
CA ILE A 2 59.65 -72.18 32.11
C ILE A 2 58.57 -71.21 31.56
N SER A 3 58.54 -70.02 32.18
CA SER A 3 58.38 -68.65 31.65
C SER A 3 57.77 -68.40 30.26
N LYS A 4 56.87 -67.39 30.16
CA LYS A 4 57.20 -66.07 29.56
C LYS A 4 55.99 -65.11 29.47
N VAL A 5 56.31 -63.86 29.80
CA VAL A 5 55.64 -62.58 29.52
C VAL A 5 55.18 -62.46 28.06
N ALA A 6 54.06 -61.76 27.79
CA ALA A 6 54.03 -60.55 26.94
C ALA A 6 52.66 -60.18 26.30
N LEU A 7 52.35 -58.89 26.45
CA LEU A 7 51.93 -57.93 25.40
C LEU A 7 50.49 -57.95 24.83
N ARG A 8 49.89 -56.75 24.94
CA ARG A 8 49.01 -56.05 23.96
C ARG A 8 47.60 -56.63 23.83
N SER A 9 46.53 -55.84 23.98
CA SER A 9 46.30 -54.62 23.22
C SER A 9 45.10 -53.84 23.78
N PHE A 10 45.24 -52.52 23.74
CA PHE A 10 44.21 -51.53 23.96
C PHE A 10 43.26 -51.54 22.77
N VAL A 11 41.96 -51.76 23.00
CA VAL A 11 40.92 -51.46 22.01
C VAL A 11 39.91 -50.53 22.66
N ARG A 12 39.97 -49.26 22.25
CA ARG A 12 38.97 -48.22 22.47
C ARG A 12 37.65 -48.66 21.84
N GLY A 13 36.63 -48.94 22.65
CA GLY A 13 35.25 -48.94 22.19
C GLY A 13 34.81 -47.49 21.95
N ALA A 14 34.81 -47.06 20.69
CA ALA A 14 34.27 -45.76 20.29
C ALA A 14 32.73 -45.82 20.35
N SER A 15 32.13 -44.90 21.11
CA SER A 15 30.68 -44.69 21.13
C SER A 15 30.23 -44.08 19.79
N MET A 16 29.44 -44.82 19.01
CA MET A 16 28.70 -44.24 17.89
C MET A 16 27.42 -43.61 18.43
N VAL A 17 27.44 -42.28 18.59
CA VAL A 17 26.20 -41.51 18.73
C VAL A 17 25.61 -41.36 17.32
N PRO A 18 24.35 -41.73 17.06
CA PRO A 18 23.76 -41.51 15.75
C PRO A 18 23.65 -40.01 15.52
N ARG A 19 24.26 -39.53 14.44
CA ARG A 19 24.16 -38.15 13.98
C ARG A 19 22.74 -38.00 13.40
N THR A 20 21.77 -37.62 14.23
CA THR A 20 20.46 -37.19 13.77
C THR A 20 20.66 -36.00 12.85
N SER A 21 20.52 -36.24 11.54
CA SER A 21 20.55 -35.21 10.52
C SER A 21 19.30 -34.35 10.71
N GLN A 22 19.39 -33.32 11.54
CA GLN A 22 18.39 -32.27 11.57
C GLN A 22 18.53 -31.50 10.25
N MET A 23 17.69 -31.82 9.28
CA MET A 23 17.36 -30.89 8.21
C MET A 23 16.73 -29.67 8.88
N VAL A 24 17.53 -28.62 9.07
CA VAL A 24 16.99 -27.31 9.39
C VAL A 24 16.27 -26.84 8.13
N ALA A 25 14.95 -26.99 8.10
CA ALA A 25 14.11 -26.39 7.07
C ALA A 25 14.35 -24.87 7.15
N MET A 26 15.17 -24.35 6.25
CA MET A 26 15.33 -22.91 6.08
C MET A 26 13.94 -22.37 5.70
N PRO A 27 13.29 -21.53 6.51
CA PRO A 27 12.05 -20.91 6.08
C PRO A 27 12.38 -20.11 4.83
N SER A 28 11.74 -20.45 3.71
CA SER A 28 11.82 -19.68 2.49
C SER A 28 11.37 -18.26 2.83
N MET A 29 12.33 -17.34 2.97
CA MET A 29 12.06 -15.93 3.13
C MET A 29 11.45 -15.44 1.81
N VAL A 30 10.13 -15.52 1.71
CA VAL A 30 9.38 -14.84 0.65
C VAL A 30 9.66 -13.37 0.87
N ARG A 31 10.53 -12.80 0.03
CA ARG A 31 10.81 -11.38 0.05
C ARG A 31 9.53 -10.66 -0.32
N MET A 32 8.88 -10.04 0.65
CA MET A 32 7.75 -9.15 0.45
C MET A 32 8.29 -7.87 -0.19
N TYR A 33 8.46 -7.88 -1.51
CA TYR A 33 8.66 -6.64 -2.27
C TYR A 33 7.28 -6.12 -2.68
N SER A 34 7.06 -4.82 -2.44
CA SER A 34 5.97 -3.99 -2.96
C SER A 34 4.53 -4.47 -2.69
N GLY A 35 4.12 -4.55 -1.42
CA GLY A 35 2.71 -4.31 -1.13
C GLY A 35 2.47 -2.81 -1.29
N PHE A 36 1.81 -2.41 -2.38
CA PHE A 36 1.28 -1.06 -2.54
C PHE A 36 0.45 -0.74 -1.28
N ALA A 37 0.79 0.35 -0.59
CA ALA A 37 0.05 0.71 0.62
C ALA A 37 -1.43 0.88 0.22
N PRO A 38 -2.39 0.26 0.93
CA PRO A 38 -3.79 0.39 0.58
C PRO A 38 -4.18 1.86 0.62
N LEU A 39 -4.97 2.31 -0.36
CA LEU A 39 -5.51 3.66 -0.35
C LEU A 39 -6.35 3.85 0.91
N THR A 40 -5.88 4.70 1.82
CA THR A 40 -6.65 5.12 3.00
C THR A 40 -7.39 6.41 2.67
N ARG A 41 -8.49 6.67 3.37
CA ARG A 41 -9.23 7.93 3.23
C ARG A 41 -8.33 9.16 3.45
N GLU A 42 -7.38 9.05 4.36
CA GLU A 42 -6.41 10.11 4.65
C GLU A 42 -5.50 10.40 3.45
N LEU A 43 -4.96 9.36 2.80
CA LEU A 43 -4.14 9.50 1.61
C LEU A 43 -4.95 9.99 0.39
N ALA A 44 -6.17 9.47 0.22
CA ALA A 44 -7.07 9.94 -0.84
C ALA A 44 -7.37 11.43 -0.66
N LYS A 45 -7.68 11.85 0.57
CA LYS A 45 -7.89 13.26 0.90
C LYS A 45 -6.67 14.11 0.59
N GLU A 46 -5.47 13.70 1.02
CA GLU A 46 -4.23 14.43 0.78
C GLU A 46 -4.02 14.66 -0.72
N ARG A 47 -4.14 13.61 -1.54
CA ARG A 47 -3.97 13.70 -3.00
C ARG A 47 -5.04 14.57 -3.67
N VAL A 48 -6.31 14.46 -3.24
CA VAL A 48 -7.39 15.33 -3.76
C VAL A 48 -7.12 16.80 -3.43
N LEU A 49 -6.66 17.10 -2.21
CA LEU A 49 -6.33 18.47 -1.81
C LEU A 49 -5.12 19.00 -2.58
N GLU A 50 -4.06 18.21 -2.75
CA GLU A 50 -2.88 18.58 -3.55
C GLU A 50 -3.26 18.91 -5.00
N LEU A 51 -4.14 18.11 -5.62
CA LEU A 51 -4.63 18.36 -6.98
C LEU A 51 -5.39 19.69 -7.07
N LEU A 52 -6.30 19.95 -6.11
CA LEU A 52 -7.08 21.19 -6.08
C LEU A 52 -6.22 22.43 -5.78
N GLU A 53 -5.19 22.31 -4.94
CA GLU A 53 -4.23 23.39 -4.69
C GLU A 53 -3.38 23.72 -5.92
N GLY A 54 -3.14 22.73 -6.79
CA GLY A 54 -2.45 22.90 -8.07
C GLY A 54 -3.30 23.52 -9.18
N TYR A 55 -4.61 23.67 -8.99
CA TYR A 55 -5.51 24.20 -10.01
C TYR A 55 -5.62 25.73 -9.91
N ASP A 56 -5.08 26.45 -10.91
CA ASP A 56 -4.93 27.91 -10.91
C ASP A 56 -6.21 28.72 -10.67
N LYS A 57 -7.38 28.12 -10.93
CA LYS A 57 -8.69 28.79 -10.81
C LYS A 57 -9.34 28.61 -9.42
N VAL A 58 -8.75 27.81 -8.53
CA VAL A 58 -9.27 27.61 -7.16
C VAL A 58 -8.94 28.81 -6.27
N ASP A 59 -9.94 29.34 -5.56
CA ASP A 59 -9.72 30.36 -4.54
C ASP A 59 -9.17 29.75 -3.23
N LEU A 60 -7.86 29.90 -3.01
CA LEU A 60 -7.16 29.41 -1.83
C LEU A 60 -7.33 30.28 -0.58
N SER A 61 -8.03 31.43 -0.67
CA SER A 61 -8.08 32.43 0.40
C SER A 61 -8.71 31.93 1.69
N LYS A 62 -9.62 30.94 1.61
CA LYS A 62 -10.38 30.39 2.75
C LYS A 62 -9.88 29.02 3.21
N GLY A 63 -8.92 28.43 2.50
CA GLY A 63 -8.51 27.04 2.68
C GLY A 63 -9.54 26.04 2.17
N ILE A 64 -9.06 24.90 1.68
CA ILE A 64 -9.89 23.83 1.12
C ILE A 64 -10.22 22.84 2.25
N SER A 65 -11.50 22.51 2.40
CA SER A 65 -12.00 21.53 3.38
C SER A 65 -12.84 20.45 2.69
N GLU A 66 -13.11 19.34 3.38
CA GLU A 66 -14.00 18.29 2.85
C GLU A 66 -15.43 18.81 2.61
N GLU A 67 -15.87 19.81 3.37
CA GLU A 67 -17.20 20.40 3.23
C GLU A 67 -17.27 21.46 2.11
N SER A 68 -16.13 21.81 1.53
CA SER A 68 -16.04 22.85 0.50
C SER A 68 -16.75 22.40 -0.77
N SER A 69 -17.66 23.24 -1.27
CA SER A 69 -18.32 23.03 -2.55
C SER A 69 -17.45 23.56 -3.71
N PHE A 70 -17.35 22.79 -4.79
CA PHE A 70 -16.57 23.18 -5.97
C PHE A 70 -17.02 24.52 -6.57
N SER A 71 -18.33 24.74 -6.64
CA SER A 71 -18.88 25.96 -7.25
C SER A 71 -19.01 27.13 -6.26
N LEU A 72 -19.52 26.88 -5.04
CA LEU A 72 -19.80 27.96 -4.09
C LEU A 72 -18.57 28.44 -3.32
N ASP A 73 -17.67 27.53 -2.95
CA ASP A 73 -16.53 27.83 -2.08
C ASP A 73 -15.23 27.96 -2.86
N LEU A 74 -14.98 27.04 -3.81
CA LEU A 74 -13.77 27.04 -4.63
C LEU A 74 -13.89 27.92 -5.87
N GLY A 75 -15.11 28.37 -6.20
CA GLY A 75 -15.37 29.32 -7.29
C GLY A 75 -15.24 28.73 -8.69
N LEU A 76 -15.28 27.41 -8.83
CA LEU A 76 -15.15 26.72 -10.11
C LEU A 76 -16.46 26.81 -10.90
N ASP A 77 -16.34 27.06 -12.21
CA ASP A 77 -17.49 26.96 -13.11
C ASP A 77 -17.80 25.50 -13.49
N SER A 78 -18.89 25.28 -14.23
CA SER A 78 -19.29 23.91 -14.63
C SER A 78 -18.29 23.23 -15.57
N LEU A 79 -17.49 23.97 -16.33
CA LEU A 79 -16.46 23.41 -17.22
C LEU A 79 -15.20 23.08 -16.43
N ASP A 80 -14.83 23.95 -15.49
CA ASP A 80 -13.71 23.74 -14.57
C ASP A 80 -13.92 22.48 -13.73
N VAL A 81 -15.15 22.23 -13.26
CA VAL A 81 -15.49 21.00 -12.53
C VAL A 81 -15.26 19.76 -13.39
N VAL A 82 -15.58 19.80 -14.69
CA VAL A 82 -15.32 18.67 -15.60
C VAL A 82 -13.82 18.42 -15.75
N GLU A 83 -13.02 19.48 -15.89
CA GLU A 83 -11.55 19.36 -15.94
C GLU A 83 -10.99 18.72 -14.66
N VAL A 84 -11.41 19.20 -13.49
CA VAL A 84 -10.99 18.64 -12.20
C VAL A 84 -11.39 17.17 -12.05
N VAL A 85 -12.60 16.80 -12.48
CA VAL A 85 -13.06 15.40 -12.44
C VAL A 85 -12.20 14.51 -13.34
N MET A 86 -11.84 14.97 -14.55
CA MET A 86 -10.95 14.21 -15.45
C MET A 86 -9.54 14.01 -14.87
N GLU A 87 -8.99 15.02 -14.19
CA GLU A 87 -7.69 14.89 -13.51
C GLU A 87 -7.78 13.90 -12.33
N LEU A 88 -8.89 13.91 -11.58
CA LEU A 88 -9.13 12.93 -10.50
C LEU A 88 -9.28 11.50 -11.03
N GLU A 89 -9.98 11.32 -12.15
CA GLU A 89 -10.06 10.03 -12.85
C GLU A 89 -8.67 9.50 -13.21
N HIS A 90 -7.81 10.38 -13.72
CA HIS A 90 -6.45 10.03 -14.08
C HIS A 90 -5.60 9.68 -12.84
N GLU A 91 -5.68 10.50 -11.79
CA GLU A 91 -4.89 10.36 -10.56
C GLU A 91 -5.19 9.04 -9.81
N PHE A 92 -6.46 8.65 -9.74
CA PHE A 92 -6.89 7.43 -9.06
C PHE A 92 -7.11 6.24 -10.01
N ASN A 93 -6.89 6.44 -11.32
CA ASN A 93 -7.08 5.46 -12.38
C ASN A 93 -8.50 4.84 -12.36
N ILE A 94 -9.52 5.68 -12.21
CA ILE A 94 -10.94 5.34 -12.18
C ILE A 94 -11.68 5.96 -13.37
N GLN A 95 -12.94 5.59 -13.56
CA GLN A 95 -13.87 6.25 -14.48
C GLN A 95 -15.11 6.69 -13.71
N ILE A 96 -15.48 7.96 -13.84
CA ILE A 96 -16.65 8.57 -13.23
C ILE A 96 -17.60 8.90 -14.39
N PRO A 97 -18.73 8.17 -14.52
CA PRO A 97 -19.66 8.47 -15.59
C PRO A 97 -20.30 9.84 -15.39
N ASP A 98 -20.60 10.55 -16.48
CA ASP A 98 -21.13 11.93 -16.45
C ASP A 98 -22.34 12.10 -15.50
N ASN A 99 -23.23 11.11 -15.46
CA ASN A 99 -24.42 11.13 -14.62
C ASN A 99 -24.13 11.08 -13.11
N GLU A 100 -22.95 10.58 -12.72
CA GLU A 100 -22.49 10.56 -11.34
C GLU A 100 -21.60 11.76 -11.05
N ALA A 101 -20.80 12.23 -12.03
CA ALA A 101 -19.99 13.44 -11.91
C ALA A 101 -20.83 14.67 -11.53
N ASP A 102 -22.01 14.85 -12.13
CA ASP A 102 -22.95 15.94 -11.80
C ASP A 102 -23.42 15.93 -10.33
N SER A 103 -23.35 14.77 -9.67
CA SER A 103 -23.76 14.61 -8.27
C SER A 103 -22.64 14.94 -7.27
N LEU A 104 -21.38 14.99 -7.71
CA LEU A 104 -20.20 15.27 -6.89
C LEU A 104 -20.03 16.78 -6.68
N LYS A 105 -20.70 17.33 -5.65
CA LYS A 105 -20.76 18.78 -5.41
C LYS A 105 -19.75 19.31 -4.40
N SER A 106 -19.19 18.44 -3.57
CA SER A 106 -18.20 18.80 -2.55
C SER A 106 -17.00 17.88 -2.56
N VAL A 107 -15.88 18.37 -2.03
CA VAL A 107 -14.62 17.62 -1.95
C VAL A 107 -14.79 16.31 -1.17
N GLY A 108 -15.54 16.33 -0.07
CA GLY A 108 -15.81 15.15 0.74
C GLY A 108 -16.60 14.08 0.01
N GLN A 109 -17.60 14.47 -0.80
CA GLN A 109 -18.35 13.53 -1.64
C GLN A 109 -17.46 12.84 -2.65
N THR A 110 -16.54 13.59 -3.26
CA THR A 110 -15.56 13.06 -4.21
C THR A 110 -14.60 12.08 -3.53
N ILE A 111 -14.10 12.40 -2.33
CA ILE A 111 -13.25 11.48 -1.55
C ILE A 111 -14.01 10.20 -1.21
N ASP A 112 -15.25 10.32 -0.73
CA ASP A 112 -16.09 9.16 -0.40
C ASP A 112 -16.37 8.30 -1.64
N TYR A 113 -16.58 8.93 -2.80
CA TYR A 113 -16.76 8.24 -4.07
C TYR A 113 -15.51 7.45 -4.48
N ILE A 114 -14.33 8.09 -4.44
CA ILE A 114 -13.04 7.45 -4.77
C ILE A 114 -12.80 6.24 -3.85
N MET A 115 -13.06 6.39 -2.54
CA MET A 115 -12.91 5.31 -1.56
C MET A 115 -13.89 4.14 -1.79
N ALA A 116 -15.01 4.37 -2.46
CA ALA A 116 -15.97 3.33 -2.81
C ALA A 116 -15.57 2.56 -4.08
N GLN A 117 -14.64 3.08 -4.89
CA GLN A 117 -14.16 2.40 -6.09
C GLN A 117 -13.15 1.30 -5.73
N PRO A 118 -13.41 0.04 -6.11
CA PRO A 118 -12.52 -1.08 -5.78
C PRO A 118 -11.17 -1.02 -6.52
N ASP A 119 -11.13 -0.32 -7.65
CA ASP A 119 -9.97 -0.22 -8.52
C ASP A 119 -9.16 1.07 -8.32
N ALA A 120 -9.56 1.93 -7.36
CA ALA A 120 -8.81 3.15 -7.04
C ALA A 120 -7.44 2.81 -6.44
N CYS A 121 -6.39 3.39 -7.00
CA CYS A 121 -5.00 3.20 -6.57
C CYS A 121 -4.51 4.37 -5.70
#